data_AF-A0A545WE81-F1
#
_entry.id   AF-A0A545WE81-F1
#
_cell.length_a   1.000
_cell.length_b   1.000
_cell.length_c   1.000
_cell.angle_alpha   90.00
_cell.angle_beta   90.00
_cell.angle_gamma   90.00
#
_symmetry.space_group_name_H-M   'P 1'
#
loop_
_entity.id
_entity.type
_entity.pdbx_description
1 polymer ?
#
loop_
_entity_poly.entity_id
_entity_poly.type
_entity_poly.pdbx_seq_one_letter_code
_entity_poly.pdbx_strand_id
1 'polypeptide(L)'
;MDFRLEQLNSGPDGAHVLASWIGLLFSVSVNVSCAPPRDWARATPSQHLHRLVQSLRVPHITDDEYDSASRDLFARILRAGEPLLRSIAAGSRARPASSRLADHLFLPIPLLHMVDDDEQQQCVHDGQPPGGGGRLERASHPNKYFPERVRHAHPGADTLPFQIDPDLPRYHVGQVRVLESLVHHPLVDHVACRVLVDGEPMFCKAERGGIAFGDSVVGRDFRTMLELRRALRDADRQGGDKTHGRRAAAALRVPSLRGVLRHPDEGHVIGFLRDWVPGASLGAYEMGDLPVALRAEWDRKVARTIDELHRLGVYWGAAESESVIIDPSGEPWLVDFGAKVNLGLKREEHDREEGDWLDYDSIYEYLDTRQETASNTSDDSNRSGSDNFDSDDGGLLWDLEVDIVEDAE
;
A
#
# COMPACT_ATOMS: atom_id res chain seq x y z
N MET A 1 -3.79 -7.63 -11.11
CA MET A 1 -2.34 -7.36 -11.24
C MET A 1 -2.21 -5.85 -11.24
N ASP A 2 -1.62 -5.27 -10.19
CA ASP A 2 -1.52 -3.82 -10.06
C ASP A 2 -0.35 -3.32 -10.91
N PHE A 3 -0.68 -2.95 -12.13
CA PHE A 3 0.21 -2.23 -13.03
C PHE A 3 -0.44 -0.93 -13.46
N ARG A 4 0.37 0.08 -13.75
CA ARG A 4 -0.13 1.34 -14.32
C ARG A 4 0.76 1.77 -15.47
N LEU A 5 0.13 2.18 -16.56
CA LEU A 5 0.79 2.89 -17.64
C LEU A 5 0.77 4.37 -17.28
N GLU A 6 1.93 4.95 -17.00
CA GLU A 6 2.07 6.31 -16.48
C GLU A 6 2.19 7.32 -17.63
N GLN A 7 2.94 6.96 -18.67
CA GLN A 7 3.11 7.81 -19.84
C GLN A 7 3.46 7.00 -21.10
N LEU A 8 2.87 7.37 -22.23
CA LEU A 8 3.08 6.74 -23.54
C LEU A 8 3.48 7.77 -24.59
N ASN A 9 4.67 7.61 -25.17
CA ASN A 9 5.16 8.44 -26.28
C ASN A 9 5.51 7.55 -27.48
N SER A 10 5.22 8.00 -28.69
CA SER A 10 5.59 7.27 -29.90
C SER A 10 5.78 8.18 -31.10
N GLY A 11 6.56 7.71 -32.05
CA GLY A 11 6.77 8.32 -33.35
C GLY A 11 7.00 7.28 -34.45
N PRO A 12 7.51 7.69 -35.63
CA PRO A 12 7.60 6.83 -36.81
C PRO A 12 8.51 5.60 -36.65
N ASP A 13 9.57 5.71 -35.86
CA ASP A 13 10.64 4.70 -35.72
C ASP A 13 10.77 4.14 -34.29
N GLY A 14 9.76 4.35 -33.44
CA GLY A 14 9.76 3.79 -32.11
C GLY A 14 8.74 4.36 -31.14
N ALA A 15 8.82 3.89 -29.91
CA ALA A 15 7.99 4.27 -28.79
C ALA A 15 8.77 4.28 -27.49
N HIS A 16 8.14 4.88 -26.48
CA HIS A 16 8.57 4.87 -25.10
C HIS A 16 7.36 4.64 -24.20
N VAL A 17 7.51 3.75 -23.24
CA VAL A 17 6.51 3.42 -22.22
C VAL A 17 7.11 3.68 -20.86
N LEU A 18 6.50 4.58 -20.09
CA LEU A 18 6.74 4.71 -18.67
C LEU A 18 5.63 3.94 -17.93
N ALA A 19 6.01 2.97 -17.12
CA ALA A 19 5.07 2.09 -16.42
C ALA A 19 5.51 1.85 -14.98
N SER A 20 4.54 1.59 -14.11
CA SER A 20 4.78 1.13 -12.76
C SER A 20 4.24 -0.28 -12.55
N TRP A 21 5.03 -1.07 -11.83
CA TRP A 21 4.71 -2.44 -11.42
C TRP A 21 5.44 -2.72 -10.12
N ILE A 22 4.79 -3.41 -9.18
CA ILE A 22 5.42 -3.83 -7.91
C ILE A 22 6.14 -2.68 -7.18
N GLY A 23 5.55 -1.48 -7.14
CA GLY A 23 6.16 -0.29 -6.53
C GLY A 23 7.32 0.35 -7.33
N LEU A 24 7.75 -0.27 -8.43
CA LEU A 24 8.85 0.19 -9.27
C LEU A 24 8.31 0.97 -10.46
N LEU A 25 8.70 2.24 -10.59
CA LEU A 25 8.58 3.00 -11.83
C LEU A 25 9.76 2.65 -12.73
N PHE A 26 9.50 2.22 -13.97
CA PHE A 26 10.53 1.91 -14.95
C PHE A 26 10.10 2.36 -16.34
N SER A 27 11.10 2.44 -17.22
CA SER A 27 10.88 2.92 -18.58
C SER A 27 11.31 1.86 -19.59
N VAL A 28 10.54 1.71 -20.66
CA VAL A 28 10.78 0.76 -21.74
C VAL A 28 10.85 1.52 -23.05
N SER A 29 12.03 1.50 -23.65
CA SER A 29 12.28 2.02 -24.99
C SER A 29 12.02 0.93 -26.03
N VAL A 30 11.27 1.27 -27.06
CA VAL A 30 10.96 0.36 -28.17
C VAL A 30 11.47 1.03 -29.45
N ASN A 31 12.46 0.42 -30.09
CA ASN A 31 13.01 0.91 -31.34
C ASN A 31 12.54 0.01 -32.48
N VAL A 32 12.09 0.61 -33.58
CA VAL A 32 11.58 -0.14 -34.73
C VAL A 32 12.37 0.28 -35.97
N SER A 33 13.19 -0.66 -36.46
CA SER A 33 14.10 -0.44 -37.60
C SER A 33 13.41 -0.45 -38.96
N CYS A 34 12.19 -0.99 -39.06
CA CYS A 34 11.39 -1.01 -40.29
C CYS A 34 9.88 -0.94 -39.99
N ALA A 35 9.12 -0.31 -40.89
CA ALA A 35 7.67 -0.19 -40.73
C ALA A 35 7.03 -1.57 -40.49
N PRO A 36 6.15 -1.70 -39.50
CA PRO A 36 5.74 -3.01 -39.02
C PRO A 36 4.88 -3.72 -40.10
N PRO A 37 5.06 -5.04 -40.33
CA PRO A 37 4.40 -5.79 -41.41
C PRO A 37 2.90 -5.93 -41.16
N ARG A 38 2.03 -5.75 -42.16
CA ARG A 38 0.56 -5.73 -41.98
C ARG A 38 0.01 -6.94 -41.20
N ASP A 39 0.70 -8.07 -41.26
CA ASP A 39 0.41 -9.29 -40.52
C ASP A 39 1.05 -9.29 -39.12
N TRP A 40 0.23 -9.48 -38.07
CA TRP A 40 0.69 -9.62 -36.68
C TRP A 40 1.54 -10.86 -36.48
N ALA A 41 1.30 -11.95 -37.21
CA ALA A 41 2.04 -13.20 -37.04
C ALA A 41 3.53 -13.09 -37.39
N ARG A 42 3.92 -12.03 -38.13
CA ARG A 42 5.30 -11.78 -38.57
C ARG A 42 5.93 -10.56 -37.88
N ALA A 43 5.21 -9.89 -37.01
CA ALA A 43 5.73 -8.70 -36.35
C ALA A 43 6.68 -9.10 -35.21
N THR A 44 7.83 -8.44 -35.15
CA THR A 44 8.78 -8.62 -34.04
C THR A 44 8.15 -8.15 -32.71
N PRO A 45 8.67 -8.60 -31.56
CA PRO A 45 8.24 -8.09 -30.25
C PRO A 45 8.23 -6.56 -30.17
N SER A 46 9.26 -5.88 -30.69
CA SER A 46 9.34 -4.43 -30.73
C SER A 46 8.27 -3.81 -31.63
N GLN A 47 8.01 -4.39 -32.81
CA GLN A 47 6.93 -3.95 -33.69
C GLN A 47 5.54 -4.12 -33.06
N HIS A 48 5.32 -5.20 -32.31
CA HIS A 48 4.10 -5.42 -31.56
C HIS A 48 3.89 -4.38 -30.46
N LEU A 49 4.89 -4.15 -29.61
CA LEU A 49 4.80 -3.13 -28.57
C LEU A 49 4.58 -1.74 -29.17
N HIS A 50 5.30 -1.39 -30.23
CA HIS A 50 5.14 -0.10 -30.90
C HIS A 50 3.71 0.14 -31.40
N ARG A 51 3.09 -0.88 -32.00
CA ARG A 51 1.70 -0.82 -32.44
C ARG A 51 0.71 -0.65 -31.30
N LEU A 52 0.88 -1.39 -30.20
CA LEU A 52 0.04 -1.27 -29.02
C LEU A 52 0.14 0.13 -28.41
N VAL A 53 1.35 0.70 -28.36
CA VAL A 53 1.54 2.10 -27.93
C VAL A 53 0.86 3.08 -28.90
N GLN A 54 0.90 2.83 -30.21
CA GLN A 54 0.19 3.66 -31.18
C GLN A 54 -1.33 3.56 -31.04
N SER A 55 -1.88 2.36 -30.83
CA SER A 55 -3.33 2.17 -30.67
C SER A 55 -3.84 2.85 -29.39
N LEU A 56 -3.10 2.76 -28.30
CA LEU A 56 -3.43 3.42 -27.03
C LEU A 56 -3.41 4.96 -27.10
N ARG A 57 -2.86 5.54 -28.17
CA ARG A 57 -2.78 7.00 -28.38
C ARG A 57 -3.77 7.52 -29.42
N VAL A 58 -4.67 6.69 -29.94
CA VAL A 58 -5.69 7.11 -30.90
C VAL A 58 -6.70 8.06 -30.21
N PRO A 59 -7.04 9.23 -30.80
CA PRO A 59 -7.86 10.26 -30.14
C PRO A 59 -9.29 9.87 -29.69
N HIS A 60 -9.74 8.65 -29.98
CA HIS A 60 -11.10 8.17 -29.68
C HIS A 60 -11.13 6.69 -29.31
N ILE A 61 -10.06 6.18 -28.68
CA ILE A 61 -10.06 4.83 -28.14
C ILE A 61 -11.15 4.71 -27.06
N THR A 62 -11.96 3.66 -27.13
CA THR A 62 -12.96 3.35 -26.09
C THR A 62 -12.28 2.83 -24.83
N ASP A 63 -12.96 2.93 -23.68
CA ASP A 63 -12.40 2.42 -22.41
C ASP A 63 -12.08 0.92 -22.49
N ASP A 64 -12.97 0.11 -23.09
CA ASP A 64 -12.76 -1.33 -23.27
C ASP A 64 -11.55 -1.66 -24.17
N GLU A 65 -11.36 -0.89 -25.25
CA GLU A 65 -10.21 -1.05 -26.13
C GLU A 65 -8.90 -0.61 -25.44
N TYR A 66 -8.94 0.49 -24.67
CA TYR A 66 -7.81 0.96 -23.89
C TYR A 66 -7.40 -0.09 -22.86
N ASP A 67 -8.37 -0.64 -22.14
CA ASP A 67 -8.20 -1.67 -21.14
C ASP A 67 -7.60 -2.95 -21.74
N SER A 68 -8.15 -3.42 -22.86
CA SER A 68 -7.64 -4.61 -23.54
C SER A 68 -6.21 -4.40 -24.05
N ALA A 69 -5.95 -3.28 -24.74
CA ALA A 69 -4.64 -2.98 -25.31
C ALA A 69 -3.58 -2.68 -24.23
N SER A 70 -3.94 -2.03 -23.12
CA SER A 70 -3.03 -1.74 -22.02
C SER A 70 -2.63 -3.02 -21.27
N ARG A 71 -3.58 -3.94 -21.07
CA ARG A 71 -3.31 -5.27 -20.51
C ARG A 71 -2.41 -6.09 -21.42
N ASP A 72 -2.64 -6.12 -22.74
CA ASP A 72 -1.77 -6.85 -23.68
C ASP A 72 -0.37 -6.23 -23.73
N LEU A 73 -0.26 -4.90 -23.81
CA LEU A 73 1.01 -4.19 -23.78
C LEU A 73 1.82 -4.57 -22.54
N PHE A 74 1.18 -4.50 -21.38
CA PHE A 74 1.85 -4.78 -20.12
C PHE A 74 2.21 -6.26 -19.94
N ALA A 75 1.31 -7.18 -20.32
CA ALA A 75 1.58 -8.61 -20.29
C ALA A 75 2.82 -9.00 -21.12
N ARG A 76 3.02 -8.33 -22.26
CA ARG A 76 4.20 -8.53 -23.10
C ARG A 76 5.47 -7.96 -22.47
N ILE A 77 5.40 -6.78 -21.87
CA ILE A 77 6.52 -6.21 -21.09
C ILE A 77 6.95 -7.16 -19.97
N LEU A 78 5.99 -7.71 -19.21
CA LEU A 78 6.29 -8.67 -18.16
C LEU A 78 6.89 -9.96 -18.71
N ARG A 79 6.30 -10.53 -19.77
CA ARG A 79 6.84 -11.76 -20.40
C ARG A 79 8.30 -11.58 -20.83
N ALA A 80 8.64 -10.40 -21.32
CA ALA A 80 9.98 -10.07 -21.80
C ALA A 80 11.00 -9.75 -20.69
N GLY A 81 10.56 -9.33 -19.51
CA GLY A 81 11.46 -8.69 -18.55
C GLY A 81 11.16 -8.88 -17.08
N GLU A 82 10.17 -9.69 -16.71
CA GLU A 82 9.80 -9.92 -15.30
C GLU A 82 11.00 -10.33 -14.42
N PRO A 83 11.87 -11.28 -14.81
CA PRO A 83 13.05 -11.63 -14.01
C PRO A 83 13.99 -10.43 -13.78
N LEU A 84 14.20 -9.61 -14.83
CA LEU A 84 15.04 -8.41 -14.75
C LEU A 84 14.39 -7.34 -13.86
N LEU A 85 13.09 -7.10 -14.01
CA LEU A 85 12.33 -6.14 -13.20
C LEU A 85 12.34 -6.53 -11.72
N ARG A 86 12.12 -7.81 -11.41
CA ARG A 86 12.22 -8.34 -10.03
C ARG A 86 13.64 -8.19 -9.48
N SER A 87 14.66 -8.46 -10.28
CA SER A 87 16.07 -8.25 -9.90
C SER A 87 16.38 -6.78 -9.61
N ILE A 88 15.89 -5.85 -10.44
CA ILE A 88 16.04 -4.40 -10.21
C ILE A 88 15.29 -3.96 -8.95
N ALA A 89 14.04 -4.41 -8.78
CA ALA A 89 13.25 -4.13 -7.59
C ALA A 89 13.95 -4.65 -6.33
N ALA A 90 14.55 -5.85 -6.37
CA ALA A 90 15.35 -6.39 -5.28
C ALA A 90 16.63 -5.59 -5.02
N GLY A 91 17.37 -5.20 -6.07
CA GLY A 91 18.58 -4.40 -5.94
C GLY A 91 18.33 -3.00 -5.38
N SER A 92 17.17 -2.41 -5.68
CA SER A 92 16.74 -1.13 -5.10
C SER A 92 16.57 -1.22 -3.57
N ARG A 93 16.30 -2.42 -3.03
CA ARG A 93 16.20 -2.69 -1.58
C ARG A 93 17.54 -2.70 -0.86
N ALA A 94 18.65 -2.95 -1.58
CA ALA A 94 19.99 -2.99 -1.02
C ALA A 94 20.68 -1.62 -1.00
N ARG A 95 20.00 -0.58 -1.48
CA ARG A 95 20.57 0.76 -1.54
C ARG A 95 20.73 1.31 -0.12
N PRO A 96 21.85 2.00 0.20
CA PRO A 96 22.03 2.61 1.51
C PRO A 96 20.86 3.54 1.83
N ALA A 97 20.39 3.51 3.09
CA ALA A 97 19.33 4.38 3.55
C ALA A 97 19.72 5.85 3.29
N SER A 98 18.96 6.54 2.44
CA SER A 98 19.15 7.98 2.27
C SER A 98 18.53 8.72 3.46
N SER A 99 19.16 9.82 3.85
CA SER A 99 18.57 10.74 4.82
C SER A 99 17.56 11.69 4.20
N ARG A 100 17.39 11.73 2.87
CA ARG A 100 16.46 12.64 2.20
C ARG A 100 15.18 11.90 1.81
N LEU A 101 14.02 12.40 2.22
CA LEU A 101 12.73 11.78 1.88
C LEU A 101 12.52 11.66 0.37
N ALA A 102 12.99 12.64 -0.42
CA ALA A 102 12.89 12.63 -1.87
C ALA A 102 13.57 11.40 -2.50
N ASP A 103 14.66 10.90 -1.93
CA ASP A 103 15.39 9.75 -2.47
C ASP A 103 14.64 8.43 -2.23
N HIS A 104 13.67 8.40 -1.31
CA HIS A 104 12.79 7.26 -1.06
C HIS A 104 11.55 7.30 -1.96
N LEU A 105 11.06 8.49 -2.29
CA LEU A 105 9.86 8.67 -3.13
C LEU A 105 10.19 8.66 -4.63
N PHE A 106 11.30 9.27 -5.04
CA PHE A 106 11.66 9.50 -6.44
C PHE A 106 12.91 8.70 -6.82
N LEU A 107 12.79 7.38 -6.70
CA LEU A 107 13.88 6.48 -7.08
C LEU A 107 14.26 6.65 -8.56
N PRO A 108 15.54 6.49 -8.92
CA PRO A 108 15.98 6.52 -10.30
C PRO A 108 15.20 5.52 -11.14
N ILE A 109 14.67 5.99 -12.27
CA ILE A 109 13.87 5.19 -13.18
C ILE A 109 14.80 4.29 -13.99
N PRO A 110 14.69 2.96 -13.86
CA PRO A 110 15.45 2.04 -14.70
C PRO A 110 15.11 2.27 -16.17
N LEU A 111 16.15 2.40 -16.98
CA LEU A 111 16.03 2.51 -18.42
C LEU A 111 16.16 1.12 -19.02
N LEU A 112 15.12 0.65 -19.69
CA LEU A 112 15.08 -0.63 -20.37
C LEU A 112 14.83 -0.41 -21.86
N HIS A 113 15.24 -1.37 -22.67
CA HIS A 113 14.86 -1.43 -24.07
C HIS A 113 14.44 -2.85 -24.46
N MET A 114 13.50 -2.94 -25.40
CA MET A 114 13.13 -4.21 -26.01
C MET A 114 14.20 -4.63 -27.01
N VAL A 115 14.64 -5.88 -26.88
CA VAL A 115 15.54 -6.54 -27.82
C VAL A 115 14.76 -7.65 -28.50
N ASP A 116 14.71 -7.58 -29.83
CA ASP A 116 14.18 -8.65 -30.66
C ASP A 116 15.24 -9.75 -30.76
N ASP A 117 14.86 -11.02 -30.67
CA ASP A 117 15.82 -12.11 -30.87
C ASP A 117 16.20 -12.20 -32.35
N ASP A 118 17.45 -11.86 -32.68
CA ASP A 118 17.96 -11.84 -34.06
C ASP A 118 18.02 -13.24 -34.72
N GLU A 119 17.90 -14.33 -33.94
CA GLU A 119 18.14 -15.71 -34.43
C GLU A 119 17.00 -16.35 -35.24
N GLN A 120 15.87 -15.66 -35.50
CA GLN A 120 14.82 -16.19 -36.40
C GLN A 120 14.62 -15.39 -37.69
N GLN A 121 15.51 -14.43 -38.01
CA GLN A 121 15.47 -13.77 -39.31
C GLN A 121 16.10 -14.59 -40.46
N GLN A 122 16.64 -15.78 -40.19
CA GLN A 122 17.12 -16.70 -41.22
C GLN A 122 16.44 -18.07 -41.09
N CYS A 123 15.71 -18.43 -42.17
CA CYS A 123 15.07 -19.72 -42.45
C CYS A 123 13.70 -19.97 -41.79
N VAL A 124 12.65 -19.39 -42.40
CA VAL A 124 11.29 -19.96 -42.32
C VAL A 124 11.24 -21.19 -43.24
N HIS A 125 11.49 -22.37 -42.69
CA HIS A 125 10.97 -23.61 -43.22
C HIS A 125 10.05 -24.25 -42.18
N ASP A 126 8.82 -24.53 -42.63
CA ASP A 126 7.78 -25.35 -42.03
C ASP A 126 7.15 -24.90 -40.69
N GLY A 127 6.02 -24.20 -40.82
CA GLY A 127 4.79 -24.52 -40.09
C GLY A 127 4.69 -24.24 -38.58
N GLN A 128 5.77 -23.85 -37.90
CA GLN A 128 5.71 -23.46 -36.49
C GLN A 128 5.53 -21.95 -36.32
N PRO A 129 4.59 -21.48 -35.47
CA PRO A 129 4.47 -20.06 -35.17
C PRO A 129 5.76 -19.56 -34.49
N PRO A 130 6.31 -18.40 -34.88
CA PRO A 130 7.51 -17.85 -34.26
C PRO A 130 7.21 -17.51 -32.79
N GLY A 131 7.68 -18.38 -31.90
CA GLY A 131 7.59 -18.26 -30.45
C GLY A 131 8.74 -17.45 -29.82
N GLY A 132 9.34 -16.52 -30.56
CA GLY A 132 10.41 -15.66 -30.03
C GLY A 132 9.84 -14.59 -29.10
N GLY A 133 9.85 -14.85 -27.79
CA GLY A 133 9.53 -13.85 -26.78
C GLY A 133 10.72 -12.93 -26.61
N GLY A 134 10.68 -11.75 -27.23
CA GLY A 134 11.72 -10.73 -27.08
C GLY A 134 12.02 -10.43 -25.62
N ARG A 135 13.20 -9.87 -25.34
CA ARG A 135 13.71 -9.70 -23.98
C ARG A 135 13.94 -8.22 -23.65
N LEU A 136 13.73 -7.86 -22.38
CA LEU A 136 14.12 -6.54 -21.88
C LEU A 136 15.57 -6.56 -21.42
N GLU A 137 16.32 -5.56 -21.86
CA GLU A 137 17.69 -5.32 -21.42
C GLU A 137 17.86 -3.90 -20.87
N ARG A 138 18.85 -3.70 -19.98
CA ARG A 138 19.16 -2.37 -19.45
C ARG A 138 19.72 -1.49 -20.56
N ALA A 139 19.17 -0.29 -20.70
CA ALA A 139 19.69 0.76 -21.55
C ALA A 139 20.63 1.68 -20.75
N SER A 140 21.69 2.16 -21.39
CA SER A 140 22.61 3.14 -20.79
C SER A 140 22.08 4.57 -20.88
N HIS A 141 21.20 4.85 -21.84
CA HIS A 141 20.65 6.17 -22.12
C HIS A 141 19.18 6.08 -22.55
N PRO A 142 18.37 7.12 -22.29
CA PRO A 142 17.00 7.17 -22.76
C PRO A 142 16.94 7.29 -24.28
N ASN A 143 15.89 6.76 -24.91
CA ASN A 143 15.63 7.02 -26.32
C ASN A 143 15.05 8.42 -26.53
N LYS A 144 15.00 8.90 -27.78
CA LYS A 144 14.47 10.23 -28.13
C LYS A 144 12.98 10.44 -27.81
N TYR A 145 12.26 9.38 -27.44
CA TYR A 145 10.86 9.40 -27.06
C TYR A 145 10.67 9.40 -25.54
N PHE A 146 11.75 9.29 -24.77
CA PHE A 146 11.72 9.48 -23.34
C PHE A 146 11.20 10.90 -23.04
N PRO A 147 10.27 11.06 -22.10
CA PRO A 147 9.66 12.35 -21.83
C PRO A 147 10.68 13.37 -21.31
N GLU A 148 10.63 14.60 -21.82
CA GLU A 148 11.47 15.70 -21.33
C GLU A 148 11.24 15.97 -19.83
N ARG A 149 10.01 15.75 -19.35
CA ARG A 149 9.64 15.83 -17.94
C ARG A 149 8.82 14.60 -17.56
N VAL A 150 9.33 13.85 -16.59
CA VAL A 150 8.57 12.77 -15.96
C VAL A 150 7.57 13.41 -15.02
N ARG A 151 6.28 13.14 -15.23
CA ARG A 151 5.25 13.49 -14.25
C ARG A 151 5.25 12.46 -13.14
N HIS A 152 5.30 12.93 -11.91
CA HIS A 152 5.14 12.08 -10.74
C HIS A 152 3.66 11.95 -10.38
N ALA A 153 2.88 13.03 -10.48
CA ALA A 153 1.45 13.03 -10.22
C ALA A 153 0.72 11.90 -10.98
N HIS A 154 0.09 11.01 -10.22
CA HIS A 154 -0.92 10.10 -10.72
C HIS A 154 -2.11 10.89 -11.26
N PRO A 155 -2.88 10.33 -12.22
CA PRO A 155 -4.13 10.94 -12.66
C PRO A 155 -5.03 11.31 -11.47
N GLY A 156 -5.44 12.57 -11.41
CA GLY A 156 -6.27 13.10 -10.32
C GLY A 156 -5.53 13.59 -9.06
N ALA A 157 -4.21 13.39 -8.93
CA ALA A 157 -3.44 13.89 -7.78
C ALA A 157 -3.45 15.44 -7.64
N ASP A 158 -3.72 16.14 -8.74
CA ASP A 158 -3.89 17.59 -8.76
C ASP A 158 -5.19 18.05 -8.06
N THR A 159 -6.18 17.15 -7.90
CA THR A 159 -7.48 17.45 -7.32
C THR A 159 -7.80 16.45 -6.21
N LEU A 160 -7.51 16.84 -4.97
CA LEU A 160 -7.87 16.02 -3.81
C LEU A 160 -9.40 15.94 -3.66
N PRO A 161 -9.95 14.76 -3.33
CA PRO A 161 -11.38 14.58 -3.12
C PRO A 161 -11.87 15.19 -1.79
N PHE A 162 -10.97 15.81 -1.02
CA PHE A 162 -11.25 16.46 0.25
C PHE A 162 -10.47 17.76 0.38
N GLN A 163 -11.01 18.69 1.15
CA GLN A 163 -10.36 19.96 1.45
C GLN A 163 -9.28 19.79 2.50
N ILE A 164 -8.16 20.49 2.36
CA ILE A 164 -7.13 20.58 3.40
C ILE A 164 -7.36 21.87 4.19
N ASP A 165 -7.28 21.79 5.51
CA ASP A 165 -7.37 22.95 6.39
C ASP A 165 -6.30 23.99 6.00
N PRO A 166 -6.68 25.26 5.76
CA PRO A 166 -5.74 26.28 5.29
C PRO A 166 -4.63 26.59 6.30
N ASP A 167 -4.90 26.40 7.60
CA ASP A 167 -3.93 26.61 8.67
C ASP A 167 -2.95 25.44 8.84
N LEU A 168 -3.15 24.33 8.13
CA LEU A 168 -2.27 23.18 8.25
C LEU A 168 -0.91 23.54 7.62
N PRO A 169 0.21 23.46 8.38
CA PRO A 169 1.52 23.77 7.84
C PRO A 169 1.85 22.94 6.59
N ARG A 170 2.51 23.59 5.64
CA ARG A 170 2.88 22.99 4.36
C ARG A 170 4.39 22.79 4.34
N TYR A 171 4.80 21.57 4.07
CA TYR A 171 6.20 21.19 4.01
C TYR A 171 6.56 20.69 2.62
N HIS A 172 7.77 21.03 2.22
CA HIS A 172 8.40 20.53 1.02
C HIS A 172 9.20 19.27 1.35
N VAL A 173 9.17 18.26 0.46
CA VAL A 173 9.90 17.00 0.66
C VAL A 173 11.38 17.18 1.02
N GLY A 174 12.03 18.21 0.46
CA GLY A 174 13.43 18.55 0.72
C GLY A 174 13.71 19.09 2.13
N GLN A 175 12.69 19.49 2.90
CA GLN A 175 12.82 19.87 4.30
C GLN A 175 12.79 18.66 5.24
N VAL A 176 12.40 17.49 4.73
CA VAL A 176 12.16 16.29 5.54
C VAL A 176 13.36 15.37 5.49
N ARG A 177 13.97 15.14 6.67
CA ARG A 177 15.09 14.21 6.83
C ARG A 177 14.60 12.88 7.38
N VAL A 178 14.82 11.79 6.67
CA VAL A 178 14.50 10.44 7.14
C VAL A 178 15.49 10.03 8.22
N LEU A 179 14.96 9.60 9.36
CA LEU A 179 15.72 8.99 10.46
C LEU A 179 15.67 7.47 10.36
N GLU A 180 14.50 6.93 10.03
CA GLU A 180 14.22 5.51 9.95
C GLU A 180 13.05 5.27 8.98
N SER A 181 13.15 4.22 8.17
CA SER A 181 12.02 3.75 7.36
C SER A 181 11.29 2.66 8.15
N LEU A 182 9.98 2.78 8.28
CA LEU A 182 9.14 1.87 9.08
C LEU A 182 8.46 0.85 8.16
N VAL A 183 8.02 1.29 6.98
CA VAL A 183 7.58 0.39 5.92
C VAL A 183 8.76 0.07 5.02
N HIS A 184 9.08 -1.21 4.93
CA HIS A 184 10.11 -1.76 4.04
C HIS A 184 9.49 -2.58 2.90
N HIS A 185 8.17 -2.55 2.73
CA HIS A 185 7.53 -3.44 1.76
C HIS A 185 7.68 -2.89 0.33
N PRO A 186 8.43 -3.58 -0.54
CA PRO A 186 8.82 -3.08 -1.85
C PRO A 186 7.65 -3.06 -2.85
N LEU A 187 6.53 -3.70 -2.52
CA LEU A 187 5.33 -3.74 -3.36
C LEU A 187 4.33 -2.62 -3.02
N VAL A 188 4.61 -1.77 -2.02
CA VAL A 188 3.73 -0.64 -1.72
C VAL A 188 4.24 0.63 -2.38
N ASP A 189 3.33 1.41 -2.99
CA ASP A 189 3.65 2.69 -3.64
C ASP A 189 3.88 3.84 -2.63
N HIS A 190 3.86 3.54 -1.33
CA HIS A 190 3.98 4.51 -0.25
C HIS A 190 5.16 4.22 0.69
N VAL A 191 5.64 5.28 1.33
CA VAL A 191 6.64 5.24 2.39
C VAL A 191 6.00 5.62 3.71
N ALA A 192 6.41 4.94 4.78
CA ALA A 192 6.17 5.38 6.14
C ALA A 192 7.51 5.45 6.85
N CYS A 193 7.83 6.61 7.42
CA CYS A 193 9.13 6.90 7.98
C CYS A 193 9.00 7.67 9.28
N ARG A 194 9.92 7.43 10.20
CA ARG A 194 10.26 8.42 11.22
C ARG A 194 11.18 9.46 10.58
N VAL A 195 10.82 10.72 10.71
CA VAL A 195 11.51 11.83 10.08
C VAL A 195 11.87 12.91 11.08
N LEU A 196 12.78 13.80 10.68
CA LEU A 196 13.07 15.05 11.35
C LEU A 196 12.67 16.22 10.44
N VAL A 197 11.85 17.12 10.98
CA VAL A 197 11.43 18.36 10.32
C VAL A 197 11.64 19.49 11.30
N ASP A 198 12.41 20.50 10.92
CA ASP A 198 12.74 21.66 11.77
C ASP A 198 13.29 21.29 13.17
N GLY A 199 13.98 20.15 13.28
CA GLY A 199 14.54 19.67 14.55
C GLY A 199 13.58 18.83 15.41
N GLU A 200 12.33 18.68 15.01
CA GLU A 200 11.34 17.85 15.70
C GLU A 200 11.18 16.48 15.02
N PRO A 201 11.18 15.37 15.78
CA PRO A 201 10.87 14.06 15.25
C PRO A 201 9.37 13.97 14.96
N MET A 202 9.02 13.52 13.77
CA MET A 202 7.64 13.33 13.31
C MET A 202 7.50 11.99 12.62
N PHE A 203 6.26 11.51 12.49
CA PHE A 203 5.93 10.44 11.56
C PHE A 203 5.53 11.03 10.21
N CYS A 204 6.03 10.44 9.14
CA CYS A 204 5.74 10.80 7.76
C CYS A 204 5.14 9.61 7.02
N LYS A 205 4.05 9.86 6.29
CA LYS A 205 3.49 8.90 5.33
C LYS A 205 3.24 9.61 4.00
N ALA A 206 3.79 9.06 2.92
CA ALA A 206 3.76 9.70 1.62
C ALA A 206 3.73 8.68 0.48
N GLU A 207 3.17 9.06 -0.65
CA GLU A 207 3.03 8.26 -1.88
C GLU A 207 3.72 8.98 -3.04
N ARG A 208 4.51 8.25 -3.83
CA ARG A 208 5.34 8.81 -4.91
C ARG A 208 4.53 9.64 -5.89
N GLY A 209 3.39 9.12 -6.33
CA GLY A 209 2.58 9.76 -7.36
C GLY A 209 1.51 10.72 -6.82
N GLY A 210 1.64 11.13 -5.56
CA GLY A 210 0.62 11.96 -4.95
C GLY A 210 -0.54 11.15 -4.40
N ILE A 211 -1.29 11.77 -3.50
CA ILE A 211 -2.55 11.22 -2.99
C ILE A 211 -3.58 11.33 -4.12
N ALA A 212 -3.73 10.26 -4.89
CA ALA A 212 -4.56 10.20 -6.08
C ALA A 212 -6.03 9.84 -5.80
N PHE A 213 -6.84 9.89 -6.85
CA PHE A 213 -8.23 9.42 -6.86
C PHE A 213 -8.28 7.90 -6.69
N GLY A 214 -9.15 7.42 -5.80
CA GLY A 214 -9.26 6.01 -5.41
C GLY A 214 -8.50 5.75 -4.12
N ASP A 215 -9.26 5.43 -3.08
CA ASP A 215 -8.86 4.99 -1.73
C ASP A 215 -7.41 4.45 -1.62
N SER A 216 -6.39 5.31 -1.62
CA SER A 216 -5.01 4.91 -1.31
C SER A 216 -4.86 4.83 0.21
N VAL A 217 -4.01 3.94 0.70
CA VAL A 217 -3.77 3.81 2.16
C VAL A 217 -3.34 5.15 2.76
N VAL A 218 -2.49 5.91 2.05
CA VAL A 218 -2.04 7.25 2.49
C VAL A 218 -3.19 8.25 2.45
N GLY A 219 -4.00 8.22 1.39
CA GLY A 219 -5.13 9.13 1.22
C GLY A 219 -6.23 8.93 2.24
N ARG A 220 -6.55 7.68 2.59
CA ARG A 220 -7.54 7.34 3.63
C ARG A 220 -7.07 7.78 5.01
N ASP A 221 -5.84 7.43 5.38
CA ASP A 221 -5.22 7.86 6.65
C ASP A 221 -5.25 9.39 6.76
N PHE A 222 -4.82 10.09 5.70
CA PHE A 222 -4.81 11.55 5.70
C PHE A 222 -6.22 12.16 5.82
N ARG A 223 -7.21 11.59 5.13
CA ARG A 223 -8.61 12.03 5.21
C ARG A 223 -9.15 11.89 6.63
N THR A 224 -8.98 10.74 7.26
CA THR A 224 -9.44 10.50 8.63
C THR A 224 -8.77 11.44 9.62
N MET A 225 -7.47 11.70 9.45
CA MET A 225 -6.76 12.68 10.28
C MET A 225 -7.27 14.12 10.11
N LEU A 226 -7.72 14.50 8.91
CA LEU A 226 -8.37 15.79 8.66
C LEU A 226 -9.76 15.86 9.30
N GLU A 227 -10.54 14.77 9.22
CA GLU A 227 -11.85 14.65 9.88
C GLU A 227 -11.70 14.79 11.40
N LEU A 228 -10.76 14.06 12.01
CA LEU A 228 -10.45 14.18 13.44
C LEU A 228 -10.04 15.59 13.84
N ARG A 229 -9.15 16.21 13.07
CA ARG A 229 -8.71 17.58 13.33
C ARG A 229 -9.90 18.56 13.33
N ARG A 230 -10.85 18.39 12.42
CA ARG A 230 -12.07 19.22 12.34
C ARG A 230 -13.00 18.96 13.52
N ALA A 231 -13.28 17.70 13.82
CA ALA A 231 -14.15 17.32 14.93
C ALA A 231 -13.63 17.87 16.27
N LEU A 232 -12.31 17.76 16.53
CA LEU A 232 -11.69 18.34 17.72
C LEU A 232 -11.81 19.88 17.75
N ARG A 233 -11.61 20.56 16.61
CA ARG A 233 -11.78 22.03 16.51
C ARG A 233 -13.23 22.46 16.75
N ASP A 234 -14.20 21.68 16.31
CA ASP A 234 -15.62 21.99 16.49
C ASP A 234 -16.08 21.70 17.93
N ALA A 235 -15.59 20.63 18.54
CA ALA A 235 -15.78 20.36 19.96
C ALA A 235 -15.21 21.51 20.84
N ASP A 236 -14.02 22.02 20.51
CA ASP A 236 -13.41 23.19 21.17
C ASP A 236 -14.27 24.46 21.08
N ARG A 237 -15.00 24.64 19.97
CA ARG A 237 -15.86 25.83 19.74
C ARG A 237 -17.21 25.72 20.44
N GLN A 238 -17.77 24.52 20.52
CA GLN A 238 -19.07 24.27 21.16
C GLN A 238 -18.95 24.20 22.69
N GLY A 239 -17.82 23.73 23.21
CA GLY A 239 -17.48 23.82 24.62
C GLY A 239 -17.09 25.25 24.99
N GLY A 240 -17.99 26.03 25.59
CA GLY A 240 -17.73 27.41 26.06
C GLY A 240 -16.58 27.57 27.08
N ASP A 241 -15.94 26.46 27.47
CA ASP A 241 -14.73 26.42 28.29
C ASP A 241 -13.54 25.89 27.47
N LYS A 242 -12.65 26.81 27.06
CA LYS A 242 -11.42 26.55 26.29
C LYS A 242 -10.46 25.53 26.94
N THR A 243 -10.68 25.16 28.21
CA THR A 243 -9.88 24.14 28.89
C THR A 243 -10.35 22.71 28.64
N HIS A 244 -11.62 22.49 28.25
CA HIS A 244 -12.17 21.15 28.03
C HIS A 244 -11.80 20.58 26.66
N GLY A 245 -11.87 21.39 25.60
CA GLY A 245 -11.53 20.95 24.26
C GLY A 245 -10.05 20.59 24.06
N ARG A 246 -9.15 21.43 24.60
CA ARG A 246 -7.70 21.15 24.63
C ARG A 246 -7.34 19.96 25.54
N ARG A 247 -8.18 19.64 26.53
CA ARG A 247 -8.09 18.40 27.33
C ARG A 247 -8.60 17.19 26.58
N ALA A 248 -9.68 17.31 25.80
CA ALA A 248 -10.21 16.22 24.99
C ALA A 248 -9.22 15.79 23.90
N ALA A 249 -8.60 16.75 23.19
CA ALA A 249 -7.55 16.46 22.22
C ALA A 249 -6.26 15.89 22.84
N ALA A 250 -5.93 16.26 24.08
CA ALA A 250 -4.77 15.71 24.80
C ALA A 250 -5.09 14.37 25.52
N ALA A 251 -6.37 14.06 25.73
CA ALA A 251 -6.85 12.82 26.31
C ALA A 251 -6.96 11.72 25.26
N LEU A 252 -7.37 12.08 24.04
CA LEU A 252 -7.45 11.14 22.93
C LEU A 252 -6.04 10.68 22.55
N ARG A 253 -5.74 9.40 22.76
CA ARG A 253 -4.43 8.78 22.49
C ARG A 253 -4.22 8.51 21.00
N VAL A 254 -4.28 9.57 20.21
CA VAL A 254 -4.12 9.57 18.75
C VAL A 254 -3.10 10.65 18.37
N PRO A 255 -2.10 10.36 17.51
CA PRO A 255 -1.10 11.35 17.11
C PRO A 255 -1.73 12.50 16.33
N SER A 256 -1.42 13.76 16.65
CA SER A 256 -2.04 14.89 15.96
C SER A 256 -1.47 15.09 14.54
N LEU A 257 -2.32 15.53 13.62
CA LEU A 257 -1.90 15.96 12.28
C LEU A 257 -1.09 17.28 12.36
N ARG A 258 0.16 17.24 11.91
CA ARG A 258 1.15 18.34 12.00
C ARG A 258 1.36 19.10 10.70
N GLY A 259 1.15 18.46 9.56
CA GLY A 259 1.39 19.10 8.28
C GLY A 259 1.02 18.28 7.07
N VAL A 260 1.04 18.94 5.91
CA VAL A 260 0.90 18.33 4.59
C VAL A 260 2.22 18.41 3.82
N LEU A 261 2.56 17.36 3.10
CA LEU A 261 3.72 17.30 2.22
C LEU A 261 3.32 17.52 0.77
N ARG A 262 4.08 18.37 0.09
CA ARG A 262 3.86 18.67 -1.34
C ARG A 262 5.07 18.29 -2.18
N HIS A 263 4.78 17.86 -3.41
CA HIS A 263 5.80 17.65 -4.42
C HIS A 263 6.55 18.97 -4.69
N PRO A 264 7.89 18.93 -4.81
CA PRO A 264 8.72 20.11 -5.02
C PRO A 264 8.28 20.98 -6.19
N ASP A 265 8.21 20.38 -7.38
CA ASP A 265 8.01 21.11 -8.63
C ASP A 265 6.57 21.08 -9.17
N GLU A 266 5.80 20.06 -8.82
CA GLU A 266 4.43 19.86 -9.28
C GLU A 266 3.39 20.40 -8.28
N GLY A 267 3.77 20.61 -7.01
CA GLY A 267 2.92 21.23 -6.01
C GLY A 267 1.75 20.38 -5.51
N HIS A 268 1.43 19.25 -6.15
CA HIS A 268 0.42 18.31 -5.69
C HIS A 268 0.79 17.71 -4.32
N VAL A 269 -0.21 17.20 -3.60
CA VAL A 269 -0.01 16.65 -2.26
C VAL A 269 0.49 15.21 -2.36
N ILE A 270 1.61 14.94 -1.69
CA ILE A 270 2.27 13.63 -1.71
C ILE A 270 2.11 12.88 -0.39
N GLY A 271 1.70 13.54 0.68
CA GLY A 271 1.63 12.90 1.99
C GLY A 271 1.34 13.87 3.12
N PHE A 272 1.58 13.41 4.34
CA PHE A 272 1.34 14.19 5.55
C PHE A 272 2.33 13.85 6.66
N LEU A 273 2.35 14.72 7.68
CA LEU A 273 3.14 14.58 8.90
C LEU A 273 2.22 14.53 10.12
N ARG A 274 2.51 13.63 11.07
CA ARG A 274 1.85 13.55 12.38
C ARG A 274 2.86 13.46 13.52
N ASP A 275 2.40 13.60 14.75
CA ASP A 275 3.23 13.38 15.93
C ASP A 275 3.90 12.01 15.87
N TRP A 276 5.18 11.96 16.26
CA TRP A 276 5.86 10.69 16.47
C TRP A 276 5.48 10.13 17.83
N VAL A 277 4.95 8.90 17.85
CA VAL A 277 4.73 8.15 19.08
C VAL A 277 5.89 7.17 19.26
N PRO A 278 6.79 7.39 20.25
CA PRO A 278 7.80 6.40 20.57
C PRO A 278 7.15 5.19 21.23
N GLY A 279 7.74 4.01 21.07
CA GLY A 279 7.20 2.78 21.65
C GLY A 279 7.40 1.59 20.76
N ALA A 280 6.74 0.49 21.11
CA ALA A 280 6.63 -0.71 20.29
C ALA A 280 5.16 -0.95 19.95
N SER A 281 4.89 -1.61 18.83
CA SER A 281 3.53 -2.05 18.54
C SER A 281 3.07 -3.08 19.57
N LEU A 282 1.76 -3.14 19.81
CA LEU A 282 1.17 -4.14 20.70
C LEU A 282 1.49 -5.56 20.20
N GLY A 283 1.55 -5.76 18.87
CA GLY A 283 1.94 -7.01 18.24
C GLY A 283 3.38 -7.47 18.51
N ALA A 284 4.25 -6.58 18.99
CA ALA A 284 5.62 -6.91 19.37
C ALA A 284 5.75 -7.57 20.77
N TYR A 285 4.65 -7.68 21.52
CA TYR A 285 4.65 -8.22 22.87
C TYR A 285 4.13 -9.66 22.90
N GLU A 286 4.84 -10.54 23.60
CA GLU A 286 4.33 -11.87 23.90
C GLU A 286 3.27 -11.78 25.01
N MET A 287 1.98 -11.84 24.65
CA MET A 287 0.86 -11.64 25.59
C MET A 287 0.86 -12.62 26.76
N GLY A 288 1.37 -13.83 26.53
CA GLY A 288 1.57 -14.82 27.58
C GLY A 288 2.43 -14.29 28.71
N ASP A 289 3.47 -13.50 28.45
CA ASP A 289 4.43 -13.05 29.46
C ASP A 289 3.94 -11.84 30.27
N LEU A 290 2.81 -11.24 29.88
CA LEU A 290 2.29 -10.02 30.48
C LEU A 290 1.23 -10.30 31.56
N PRO A 291 1.25 -9.56 32.69
CA PRO A 291 0.21 -9.66 33.70
C PRO A 291 -1.19 -9.42 33.12
N VAL A 292 -2.15 -10.28 33.48
CA VAL A 292 -3.56 -10.17 33.04
C VAL A 292 -4.13 -8.78 33.31
N ALA A 293 -3.79 -8.19 34.47
CA ALA A 293 -4.26 -6.85 34.83
C ALA A 293 -3.76 -5.74 33.88
N LEU A 294 -2.54 -5.88 33.36
CA LEU A 294 -1.97 -4.93 32.39
C LEU A 294 -2.65 -5.07 31.03
N ARG A 295 -2.84 -6.30 30.55
CA ARG A 295 -3.56 -6.59 29.30
C ARG A 295 -5.00 -6.05 29.34
N ALA A 296 -5.71 -6.30 30.45
CA ALA A 296 -7.05 -5.77 30.69
C ALA A 296 -7.08 -4.24 30.85
N GLU A 297 -5.97 -3.61 31.22
CA GLU A 297 -5.85 -2.15 31.23
C GLU A 297 -5.68 -1.58 29.81
N TRP A 298 -4.84 -2.21 28.99
CA TRP A 298 -4.66 -1.83 27.59
C TRP A 298 -5.95 -1.99 26.79
N ASP A 299 -6.63 -3.14 26.89
CA ASP A 299 -7.96 -3.40 26.31
C ASP A 299 -8.92 -2.24 26.59
N ARG A 300 -9.15 -1.96 27.88
CA ARG A 300 -10.07 -0.88 28.31
C ARG A 300 -9.69 0.49 27.75
N LYS A 301 -8.39 0.80 27.62
CA LYS A 301 -7.91 2.10 27.11
C LYS A 301 -8.05 2.18 25.59
N VAL A 302 -7.78 1.10 24.85
CA VAL A 302 -7.98 1.06 23.40
C VAL A 302 -9.47 1.18 23.08
N ALA A 303 -10.32 0.34 23.70
CA ALA A 303 -11.77 0.41 23.52
C ALA A 303 -12.33 1.81 23.84
N ARG A 304 -11.88 2.43 24.94
CA ARG A 304 -12.28 3.80 25.27
C ARG A 304 -11.88 4.81 24.18
N THR A 305 -10.69 4.69 23.61
CA THR A 305 -10.22 5.62 22.58
C THR A 305 -11.04 5.47 21.30
N ILE A 306 -11.42 4.23 20.92
CA ILE A 306 -12.32 3.95 19.80
C ILE A 306 -13.70 4.61 20.03
N ASP A 307 -14.29 4.36 21.20
CA ASP A 307 -15.58 4.93 21.59
C ASP A 307 -15.55 6.48 21.64
N GLU A 308 -14.45 7.10 22.08
CA GLU A 308 -14.25 8.55 21.99
C GLU A 308 -14.13 9.06 20.54
N LEU A 309 -13.48 8.32 19.65
CA LEU A 309 -13.43 8.63 18.22
C LEU A 309 -14.85 8.58 17.59
N HIS A 310 -15.62 7.54 17.90
CA HIS A 310 -16.99 7.38 17.40
C HIS A 310 -17.92 8.50 17.84
N ARG A 311 -17.80 8.97 19.09
CA ARG A 311 -18.54 10.16 19.56
C ARG A 311 -18.21 11.44 18.78
N LEU A 312 -17.03 11.50 18.19
CA LEU A 312 -16.60 12.61 17.32
C LEU A 312 -16.99 12.40 15.85
N GLY A 313 -17.64 11.28 15.52
CA GLY A 313 -17.97 10.90 14.14
C GLY A 313 -16.74 10.47 13.33
N VAL A 314 -15.68 10.02 14.00
CA VAL A 314 -14.42 9.58 13.38
C VAL A 314 -14.27 8.08 13.61
N TYR A 315 -13.83 7.37 12.57
CA TYR A 315 -13.69 5.91 12.58
C TYR A 315 -12.25 5.52 12.29
N TRP A 316 -11.72 4.53 12.99
CA TRP A 316 -10.31 4.14 12.92
C TRP A 316 -9.99 3.36 11.64
N GLY A 317 -10.82 2.38 11.28
CA GLY A 317 -10.78 1.61 10.04
C GLY A 317 -9.49 0.80 9.83
N ALA A 318 -8.82 0.43 10.93
CA ALA A 318 -7.50 -0.18 10.89
C ALA A 318 -7.12 -0.90 12.18
N ALA A 319 -8.10 -1.39 12.95
CA ALA A 319 -7.81 -2.02 14.24
C ALA A 319 -7.02 -3.32 14.02
N GLU A 320 -5.75 -3.29 14.41
CA GLU A 320 -4.80 -4.40 14.46
C GLU A 320 -3.85 -4.17 15.65
N SER A 321 -3.25 -5.24 16.17
CA SER A 321 -2.21 -5.13 17.18
C SER A 321 -0.99 -4.33 16.70
N GLU A 322 -0.71 -4.32 15.40
CA GLU A 322 0.36 -3.49 14.82
C GLU A 322 0.01 -1.99 14.78
N SER A 323 -1.28 -1.66 14.76
CA SER A 323 -1.79 -0.28 14.74
C SER A 323 -1.95 0.32 16.14
N VAL A 324 -1.56 -0.38 17.20
CA VAL A 324 -1.52 0.14 18.57
C VAL A 324 -0.07 0.25 19.03
N ILE A 325 0.40 1.44 19.37
CA ILE A 325 1.74 1.65 19.93
C ILE A 325 1.65 1.80 21.44
N ILE A 326 2.40 0.99 22.18
CA ILE A 326 2.61 1.15 23.62
C ILE A 326 3.79 2.09 23.84
N ASP A 327 3.51 3.28 24.38
CA ASP A 327 4.54 4.27 24.61
C ASP A 327 5.43 3.94 25.83
N PRO A 328 6.56 4.67 26.05
CA PRO A 328 7.44 4.41 27.18
C PRO A 328 6.80 4.57 28.57
N SER A 329 5.62 5.19 28.67
CA SER A 329 4.83 5.27 29.90
C SER A 329 3.83 4.12 30.06
N GLY A 330 3.78 3.20 29.11
CA GLY A 330 2.88 2.05 29.10
C GLY A 330 1.46 2.40 28.62
N GLU A 331 1.29 3.55 27.97
CA GLU A 331 -0.01 4.00 27.46
C GLU A 331 -0.19 3.57 26.00
N PRO A 332 -1.34 3.00 25.63
CA PRO A 332 -1.64 2.62 24.26
C PRO A 332 -2.06 3.85 23.43
N TRP A 333 -1.53 3.94 22.22
CA TRP A 333 -1.84 4.94 21.21
C TRP A 333 -2.34 4.28 19.93
N LEU A 334 -3.43 4.79 19.37
CA LEU A 334 -4.00 4.30 18.11
C LEU A 334 -3.33 5.03 16.95
N VAL A 335 -2.79 4.28 15.99
CA VAL A 335 -2.09 4.78 14.79
C VAL A 335 -2.67 4.18 13.52
N ASP A 336 -2.16 4.62 12.35
CA ASP A 336 -2.45 4.06 11.03
C ASP A 336 -3.94 3.97 10.65
N PHE A 337 -4.59 5.12 10.51
CA PHE A 337 -6.02 5.20 10.18
C PHE A 337 -6.31 4.76 8.75
N GLY A 338 -7.46 4.10 8.55
CA GLY A 338 -7.97 3.73 7.23
C GLY A 338 -7.06 2.75 6.47
N ALA A 339 -6.19 1.99 7.13
CA ALA A 339 -5.32 1.02 6.47
C ALA A 339 -6.12 -0.17 5.89
N LYS A 340 -7.14 -0.66 6.60
CA LYS A 340 -8.00 -1.76 6.15
C LYS A 340 -9.12 -1.23 5.27
N VAL A 341 -9.14 -1.68 4.02
CA VAL A 341 -10.39 -1.79 3.27
C VAL A 341 -10.68 -3.26 3.27
N ASN A 342 -11.76 -3.67 3.95
CA ASN A 342 -12.35 -4.96 3.64
C ASN A 342 -12.73 -4.91 2.16
N LEU A 343 -11.93 -5.64 1.36
CA LEU A 343 -12.02 -5.77 -0.08
C LEU A 343 -13.49 -5.98 -0.47
N GLY A 344 -14.15 -4.93 -0.97
CA GLY A 344 -15.47 -5.03 -1.60
C GLY A 344 -16.65 -4.40 -0.86
N LEU A 345 -16.51 -3.97 0.40
CA LEU A 345 -17.57 -3.21 1.06
C LEU A 345 -17.09 -1.79 1.32
N LYS A 346 -17.56 -0.83 0.50
CA LYS A 346 -17.82 0.51 1.02
C LYS A 346 -18.86 0.31 2.11
N ARG A 347 -18.41 0.00 3.33
CA ARG A 347 -19.27 0.03 4.52
C ARG A 347 -19.98 1.37 4.47
N GLU A 348 -21.31 1.32 4.44
CA GLU A 348 -22.10 2.54 4.44
C GLU A 348 -21.77 3.33 5.72
N GLU A 349 -22.11 4.61 5.78
CA GLU A 349 -21.78 5.44 6.95
C GLU A 349 -22.28 4.83 8.26
N HIS A 350 -23.36 4.05 8.21
CA HIS A 350 -23.93 3.32 9.35
C HIS A 350 -23.11 2.09 9.79
N ASP A 351 -22.26 1.53 8.93
CA ASP A 351 -21.50 0.29 9.20
C ASP A 351 -20.08 0.56 9.72
N ARG A 352 -19.63 1.82 9.73
CA ARG A 352 -18.24 2.14 10.07
C ARG A 352 -17.93 1.96 11.55
N GLU A 353 -18.90 2.26 12.41
CA GLU A 353 -18.78 2.08 13.86
C GLU A 353 -18.67 0.60 14.21
N GLU A 354 -19.65 -0.19 13.75
CA GLU A 354 -19.64 -1.65 13.90
C GLU A 354 -18.37 -2.25 13.30
N GLY A 355 -17.93 -1.71 12.17
CA GLY A 355 -16.72 -2.13 11.51
C GLY A 355 -15.45 -2.01 12.34
N ASP A 356 -15.29 -0.92 13.09
CA ASP A 356 -14.16 -0.75 14.01
C ASP A 356 -14.20 -1.76 15.16
N TRP A 357 -15.40 -2.06 15.68
CA TRP A 357 -15.57 -3.04 16.76
C TRP A 357 -15.29 -4.47 16.29
N LEU A 358 -15.75 -4.84 15.10
CA LEU A 358 -15.42 -6.13 14.49
C LEU A 358 -13.91 -6.29 14.26
N ASP A 359 -13.22 -5.24 13.80
CA ASP A 359 -11.77 -5.29 13.64
C ASP A 359 -11.08 -5.32 15.03
N TYR A 360 -11.64 -4.64 16.04
CA TYR A 360 -11.15 -4.61 17.41
C TYR A 360 -11.20 -5.98 18.10
N ASP A 361 -12.16 -6.84 17.77
CA ASP A 361 -12.25 -8.19 18.34
C ASP A 361 -10.93 -8.96 18.18
N SER A 362 -10.21 -8.78 17.07
CA SER A 362 -8.88 -9.38 16.88
C SER A 362 -7.83 -8.88 17.89
N ILE A 363 -7.89 -7.61 18.29
CA ILE A 363 -7.04 -7.04 19.33
C ILE A 363 -7.46 -7.59 20.70
N TYR A 364 -8.76 -7.66 20.97
CA TYR A 364 -9.29 -8.20 22.21
C TYR A 364 -8.88 -9.66 22.42
N GLU A 365 -9.05 -10.50 21.40
CA GLU A 365 -8.63 -11.91 21.44
C GLU A 365 -7.12 -12.03 21.67
N TYR A 366 -6.33 -11.24 20.96
CA TYR A 366 -4.88 -11.18 21.16
C TYR A 366 -4.54 -10.83 22.61
N LEU A 367 -5.19 -9.81 23.17
CA LEU A 367 -5.03 -9.39 24.56
C LEU A 367 -5.57 -10.39 25.58
N ASP A 368 -6.60 -11.20 25.29
CA ASP A 368 -7.13 -12.21 26.21
C ASP A 368 -6.32 -13.51 26.19
N THR A 369 -5.49 -13.77 25.15
CA THR A 369 -4.66 -14.99 25.01
C THR A 369 -4.15 -15.48 26.36
N ARG A 370 -4.78 -16.54 26.87
CA ARG A 370 -4.51 -17.04 28.22
C ARG A 370 -3.28 -17.92 28.17
N GLN A 371 -2.38 -17.78 29.14
CA GLN A 371 -1.40 -18.83 29.40
C GLN A 371 -2.19 -20.10 29.74
N GLU A 372 -2.11 -21.13 28.90
CA GLU A 372 -2.25 -22.49 29.39
C GLU A 372 -1.04 -22.72 30.29
N THR A 373 -1.22 -22.49 31.59
CA THR A 373 -0.17 -22.73 32.57
C THR A 373 0.24 -24.19 32.50
N ALA A 374 1.49 -24.42 32.07
CA ALA A 374 2.23 -25.63 32.35
C ALA A 374 2.38 -25.79 33.87
N SER A 375 1.35 -26.31 34.52
CA SER A 375 1.42 -26.89 35.85
C SER A 375 1.21 -28.39 35.70
N ASN A 376 2.31 -29.14 35.53
CA ASN A 376 2.37 -30.54 35.93
C ASN A 376 3.83 -30.90 36.20
N THR A 377 4.36 -30.37 37.29
CA THR A 377 5.45 -31.03 38.02
C THR A 377 4.85 -31.87 39.14
N SER A 378 4.85 -33.19 38.87
CA SER A 378 5.18 -34.31 39.77
C SER A 378 4.54 -34.40 41.16
N ASP A 379 3.80 -35.51 41.33
CA ASP A 379 3.87 -36.52 42.41
C ASP A 379 2.46 -36.84 42.95
N ASP A 380 2.03 -38.08 43.20
CA ASP A 380 2.58 -39.41 42.96
C ASP A 380 1.45 -40.41 43.28
N SER A 381 1.56 -41.62 42.72
CA SER A 381 0.99 -42.88 43.20
C SER A 381 -0.53 -43.21 43.04
N ASN A 382 -0.78 -44.04 42.03
CA ASN A 382 -1.16 -45.46 42.18
C ASN A 382 -2.63 -45.81 42.56
N ARG A 383 -3.40 -46.31 41.57
CA ARG A 383 -4.02 -47.66 41.62
C ARG A 383 -4.71 -48.06 40.30
N SER A 384 -4.02 -48.96 39.59
CA SER A 384 -4.48 -50.20 38.93
C SER A 384 -5.97 -50.45 38.65
N GLY A 385 -6.25 -50.85 37.41
CA GLY A 385 -7.44 -51.63 36.98
C GLY A 385 -7.90 -51.24 35.59
N SER A 386 -7.18 -51.64 34.53
CA SER A 386 -7.60 -52.69 33.59
C SER A 386 -8.95 -52.43 32.91
N ASP A 387 -8.93 -52.06 31.63
CA ASP A 387 -9.41 -52.98 30.58
C ASP A 387 -9.03 -52.52 29.17
N ASN A 388 -8.68 -53.54 28.38
CA ASN A 388 -8.22 -53.50 26.99
C ASN A 388 -9.27 -52.94 26.04
N PHE A 389 -8.84 -52.27 24.96
CA PHE A 389 -9.06 -52.70 23.58
C PHE A 389 -8.30 -51.78 22.62
N ASP A 390 -7.32 -52.33 21.90
CA ASP A 390 -6.66 -51.71 20.75
C ASP A 390 -7.04 -52.51 19.50
N SER A 391 -7.44 -51.83 18.43
CA SER A 391 -6.84 -51.87 17.07
C SER A 391 -7.84 -51.45 15.98
N ASP A 392 -7.39 -50.50 15.16
CA ASP A 392 -7.76 -50.18 13.76
C ASP A 392 -9.19 -49.66 13.50
N ASP A 393 -9.47 -48.69 12.62
CA ASP A 393 -8.80 -48.21 11.40
C ASP A 393 -9.47 -46.87 10.99
N GLY A 394 -8.78 -46.08 10.16
CA GLY A 394 -9.40 -45.29 9.09
C GLY A 394 -10.11 -43.97 9.43
N GLY A 395 -9.43 -42.85 9.16
CA GLY A 395 -10.06 -41.54 9.02
C GLY A 395 -10.77 -41.34 7.67
N LEU A 396 -11.87 -40.58 7.69
CA LEU A 396 -12.55 -39.87 6.58
C LEU A 396 -13.39 -38.76 7.24
N LEU A 397 -13.21 -37.48 6.89
CA LEU A 397 -13.92 -36.71 5.84
C LEU A 397 -15.40 -36.39 6.18
N TRP A 398 -15.84 -35.21 5.71
CA TRP A 398 -17.19 -34.61 5.55
C TRP A 398 -17.34 -33.32 6.40
N ASP A 399 -17.22 -32.13 5.80
CA ASP A 399 -18.20 -31.42 4.95
C ASP A 399 -19.53 -31.15 5.66
N LEU A 400 -19.93 -29.86 5.69
CA LEU A 400 -21.30 -29.33 5.80
C LEU A 400 -21.19 -27.83 5.45
N GLU A 401 -21.38 -27.47 4.18
CA GLU A 401 -22.66 -27.12 3.53
C GLU A 401 -23.25 -25.79 4.04
N VAL A 402 -23.34 -24.84 3.11
CA VAL A 402 -24.00 -23.55 3.22
C VAL A 402 -25.36 -23.68 2.55
N ASP A 403 -26.43 -23.60 3.33
CA ASP A 403 -27.80 -23.57 2.80
C ASP A 403 -28.11 -22.19 2.19
N ILE A 404 -28.54 -22.23 0.92
CA ILE A 404 -29.18 -21.12 0.22
C ILE A 404 -30.69 -21.33 0.36
N VAL A 405 -31.39 -20.34 0.92
CA VAL A 405 -32.85 -20.27 0.88
C VAL A 405 -33.25 -19.26 -0.20
N GLU A 406 -33.77 -19.78 -1.32
CA GLU A 406 -34.64 -19.06 -2.24
C GLU A 406 -36.06 -19.11 -1.68
N ASP A 407 -36.70 -17.96 -1.48
CA ASP A 407 -38.16 -17.87 -1.40
C ASP A 407 -38.65 -17.04 -2.58
N ALA A 408 -39.49 -17.69 -3.39
CA ALA A 408 -40.29 -17.11 -4.45
C ALA A 408 -41.73 -16.93 -3.94
N GLU A 409 -42.33 -15.79 -4.25
CA GLU A 409 -43.63 -15.68 -4.93
C GLU A 409 -43.76 -14.32 -5.64
#